data_AF-A0A1G0PE42-F1
#
_entry.id   AF-A0A1G0PE42-F1
#
_cell.length_a   1.000
_cell.length_b   1.000
_cell.length_c   1.000
_cell.angle_alpha   90.00
_cell.angle_beta   90.00
_cell.angle_gamma   90.00
#
_symmetry.space_group_name_H-M   'P 1'
#
loop_
_entity.id
_entity.type
_entity.pdbx_description
1 polymer ?
#
loop_
_entity_poly.entity_id
_entity_poly.type
_entity_poly.pdbx_seq_one_letter_code
_entity_poly.pdbx_strand_id
1 'polypeptide(L)'
;MAALTVAFAAPAGAQQVAIDSDDIGGVVTGPNGPEAGVWVVAETRDLQTRFARMVVTDDRGRYVVPDLPAASYNVWVRGYGLVDSEKVSARPGQNLDLKATSAPNPAAAAKYYPAIYWYSMLKIPDKDQFGGSGAIPKNITPTHWLNAMKNNGCIGCHQLGNEATRTFPSSLALVGSSEEAWMRRVQSGQAGDAMVNALAGNLGGVPFKYFADWTDRIAGGELPHSKPQRPQGVERNIVVTVRDWLNDKHYLHDLISTDRRNPTVNGYGPLFGAAEHSTDEVPILDPVKNVTMSFTAPVRDKDMPVPRPPHAIAKPVAPSPYWGEEAIWNSKANIHNPMMDQKGRVWFAASIRGRDNPALCKQGSDHPSAKLTPVAAADRHLSVYDLKTQRYSYVDTCFSTHHLQFDSKDRLWTSGGGPVVGWLDMKKFDETGDAAAAQGWTALILDTNGNSKRDDYVEADKSFDPAKDKRIIAGFYSVMPNPADGSIWGSQAFGIPGRIIRLAPGDNPPETALAEVFNVPAPGFGPRGADIDKNGVVWVSLASGH
;
A
#
# COMPACT_ATOMS: atom_id res chain seq x y z
N MET A 1 12.01 -70.20 37.91
CA MET A 1 11.56 -69.52 36.68
C MET A 1 10.89 -68.22 37.09
N ALA A 2 11.55 -67.07 36.88
CA ALA A 2 10.98 -65.76 37.17
C ALA A 2 10.26 -65.26 35.91
N ALA A 3 8.98 -64.94 36.02
CA ALA A 3 8.16 -64.44 34.93
C ALA A 3 8.48 -62.96 34.67
N LEU A 4 8.96 -62.64 33.46
CA LEU A 4 9.10 -61.28 32.97
C LEU A 4 7.72 -60.76 32.55
N THR A 5 7.13 -59.85 33.33
CA THR A 5 6.01 -59.02 32.91
C THR A 5 6.51 -57.90 32.00
N VAL A 6 6.23 -58.01 30.70
CA VAL A 6 6.41 -56.92 29.74
C VAL A 6 5.24 -55.95 29.90
N ALA A 7 5.51 -54.76 30.42
CA ALA A 7 4.55 -53.66 30.42
C ALA A 7 4.50 -53.05 29.02
N PHE A 8 3.38 -53.25 28.32
CA PHE A 8 3.08 -52.47 27.12
C PHE A 8 2.75 -51.04 27.54
N ALA A 9 3.59 -50.08 27.17
CA ALA A 9 3.23 -48.68 27.24
C ALA A 9 2.07 -48.44 26.26
N ALA A 10 0.91 -48.02 26.79
CA ALA A 10 -0.17 -47.51 25.96
C ALA A 10 0.36 -46.31 25.14
N PRO A 11 -0.06 -46.14 23.87
CA PRO A 11 0.28 -44.93 23.13
C PRO A 11 -0.24 -43.74 23.96
N ALA A 12 0.61 -42.77 24.25
CA ALA A 12 0.20 -41.54 24.89
C ALA A 12 -0.90 -40.92 24.02
N GLY A 13 -2.15 -40.99 24.47
CA GLY A 13 -3.26 -40.33 23.80
C GLY A 13 -2.89 -38.86 23.63
N ALA A 14 -2.96 -38.35 22.40
CA ALA A 14 -2.73 -36.95 22.13
C ALA A 14 -3.65 -36.16 23.08
N GLN A 15 -3.05 -35.42 24.01
CA GLN A 15 -3.80 -34.58 24.93
C GLN A 15 -4.60 -33.60 24.06
N GLN A 16 -5.93 -33.74 24.11
CA GLN A 16 -6.86 -32.96 23.31
C GLN A 16 -6.54 -31.48 23.49
N VAL A 17 -6.39 -30.76 22.38
CA VAL A 17 -6.06 -29.33 22.41
C VAL A 17 -7.23 -28.61 23.07
N ALA A 18 -6.93 -27.86 24.14
CA ALA A 18 -7.93 -27.05 24.82
C ALA A 18 -8.44 -25.96 23.87
N ILE A 19 -9.76 -25.88 23.76
CA ILE A 19 -10.52 -24.93 22.95
C ILE A 19 -11.72 -24.46 23.76
N ASP A 20 -12.26 -23.29 23.45
CA ASP A 20 -13.59 -22.88 23.89
C ASP A 20 -14.65 -23.10 22.79
N SER A 21 -15.83 -22.50 22.94
CA SER A 21 -16.99 -22.76 22.08
C SER A 21 -16.92 -22.13 20.69
N ASP A 22 -16.08 -21.11 20.51
CA ASP A 22 -15.89 -20.40 19.25
C ASP A 22 -14.55 -20.70 18.57
N ASP A 23 -13.82 -21.67 19.11
CA ASP A 23 -12.55 -22.16 18.57
C ASP A 23 -12.71 -23.41 17.69
N ILE A 24 -11.78 -23.63 16.76
CA ILE A 24 -11.50 -24.96 16.18
C ILE A 24 -10.05 -25.30 16.47
N GLY A 25 -9.78 -26.45 17.10
CA GLY A 25 -8.41 -26.82 17.46
C GLY A 25 -8.10 -28.29 17.25
N GLY A 26 -6.83 -28.66 17.22
CA GLY A 26 -6.45 -30.06 17.02
C GLY A 26 -4.99 -30.23 16.71
N VAL A 27 -4.62 -31.39 16.19
CA VAL A 27 -3.25 -31.73 15.82
C VAL A 27 -3.16 -32.00 14.33
N VAL A 28 -2.17 -31.38 13.68
CA VAL A 28 -1.75 -31.72 12.33
C VAL A 28 -0.65 -32.77 12.38
N THR A 29 -0.83 -33.85 11.63
CA THR A 29 0.18 -34.91 11.45
C THR A 29 0.60 -35.01 9.99
N GLY A 30 1.89 -35.21 9.75
CA GLY A 30 2.46 -35.55 8.46
C GLY A 30 3.03 -36.98 8.46
N PRO A 31 3.71 -37.39 7.38
CA PRO A 31 4.31 -38.72 7.25
C PRO A 31 5.33 -39.06 8.35
N ASN A 32 5.93 -38.06 8.99
CA ASN A 32 7.00 -38.21 9.97
C ASN A 32 6.54 -37.91 11.42
N GLY A 33 5.23 -37.88 11.68
CA GLY A 33 4.67 -37.53 12.99
C GLY A 33 4.04 -36.14 12.99
N PRO A 34 4.06 -35.40 14.12
CA PRO A 34 3.46 -34.06 14.19
C PRO A 34 4.07 -33.09 13.18
N GLU A 35 3.23 -32.31 12.49
CA GLU A 35 3.66 -31.41 11.43
C GLU A 35 3.75 -29.97 11.96
N ALA A 36 4.98 -29.51 12.22
CA ALA A 36 5.23 -28.17 12.76
C ALA A 36 5.34 -27.08 11.67
N GLY A 37 4.96 -25.85 12.03
CA GLY A 37 5.14 -24.67 11.18
C GLY A 37 4.30 -24.68 9.90
N VAL A 38 3.14 -25.34 9.91
CA VAL A 38 2.20 -25.34 8.78
C VAL A 38 0.97 -24.51 9.12
N TRP A 39 0.37 -23.91 8.10
CA TRP A 39 -0.83 -23.10 8.26
C TRP A 39 -2.06 -23.99 8.29
N VAL A 40 -2.91 -23.81 9.30
CA VAL A 40 -4.28 -24.33 9.29
C VAL A 40 -5.20 -23.20 8.91
N VAL A 41 -5.94 -23.39 7.82
CA VAL A 41 -6.84 -22.39 7.23
C VAL A 41 -8.27 -22.82 7.46
N ALA A 42 -9.07 -22.01 8.15
CA ALA A 42 -10.52 -22.16 8.25
C ALA A 42 -11.19 -21.08 7.39
N GLU A 43 -11.86 -21.47 6.30
CA GLU A 43 -12.55 -20.55 5.38
C GLU A 43 -14.05 -20.80 5.36
N THR A 44 -14.83 -19.72 5.31
CA THR A 44 -16.28 -19.77 5.11
C THR A 44 -16.75 -18.72 4.10
N ARG A 45 -17.87 -19.04 3.44
CA ARG A 45 -18.67 -18.12 2.61
C ARG A 45 -20.09 -17.95 3.14
N ASP A 46 -20.36 -18.44 4.36
CA ASP A 46 -21.67 -18.36 5.00
C ASP A 46 -21.95 -16.95 5.58
N LEU A 47 -20.92 -16.10 5.66
CA LEU A 47 -21.01 -14.70 6.10
C LEU A 47 -21.17 -13.75 4.89
N GLN A 48 -21.57 -12.49 5.13
CA GLN A 48 -21.77 -11.52 4.04
C GLN A 48 -20.46 -11.23 3.28
N THR A 49 -19.33 -11.22 3.98
CA THR A 49 -17.99 -11.22 3.38
C THR A 49 -17.39 -12.61 3.40
N ARG A 50 -16.63 -12.98 2.37
CA ARG A 50 -15.74 -14.14 2.46
C ARG A 50 -14.84 -13.96 3.67
N PHE A 51 -14.74 -14.99 4.50
CA PHE A 51 -13.93 -14.97 5.71
C PHE A 51 -12.99 -16.15 5.73
N ALA A 52 -11.72 -15.91 6.05
CA ALA A 52 -10.79 -16.96 6.42
C ALA A 52 -9.98 -16.55 7.65
N ARG A 53 -9.75 -17.50 8.56
CA ARG A 53 -8.79 -17.34 9.66
C ARG A 53 -7.73 -18.43 9.58
N MET A 54 -6.48 -18.01 9.75
CA MET A 54 -5.31 -18.84 9.54
C MET A 54 -4.39 -18.75 10.74
N VAL A 55 -3.90 -19.89 11.20
CA VAL A 55 -2.95 -20.02 12.31
C VAL A 55 -1.83 -20.96 11.94
N VAL A 56 -0.76 -21.00 12.73
CA VAL A 56 0.39 -21.86 12.47
C VAL A 56 0.51 -22.92 13.57
N THR A 57 0.82 -24.16 13.18
CA THR A 57 1.04 -25.24 14.14
C THR A 57 2.34 -25.08 14.94
N ASP A 58 2.31 -25.48 16.20
CA ASP A 58 3.50 -25.54 17.06
C ASP A 58 4.43 -26.74 16.76
N ASP A 59 5.48 -26.94 17.57
CA ASP A 59 6.43 -28.06 17.42
C ASP A 59 5.79 -29.45 17.57
N ARG A 60 4.60 -29.52 18.16
CA ARG A 60 3.83 -30.74 18.34
C ARG A 60 2.66 -30.81 17.35
N GLY A 61 2.67 -30.00 16.31
CA GLY A 61 1.62 -29.97 15.30
C GLY A 61 0.28 -29.40 15.79
N ARG A 62 0.22 -28.84 17.01
CA ARG A 62 -1.02 -28.39 17.63
C ARG A 62 -1.42 -27.02 17.10
N TYR A 63 -2.71 -26.79 16.95
CA TYR A 63 -3.26 -25.50 16.55
C TYR A 63 -4.58 -25.19 17.27
N VAL A 64 -4.89 -23.90 17.37
CA VAL A 64 -6.21 -23.37 17.70
C VAL A 64 -6.48 -22.23 16.72
N VAL A 65 -7.58 -22.32 15.98
CA VAL A 65 -8.13 -21.21 15.17
C VAL A 65 -9.15 -20.50 16.05
N PRO A 66 -8.83 -19.31 16.59
CA PRO A 66 -9.64 -18.73 17.64
C PRO A 66 -10.82 -17.91 17.13
N ASP A 67 -11.76 -17.57 18.01
CA ASP A 67 -12.80 -16.53 17.88
C ASP A 67 -13.64 -16.59 16.58
N LEU A 68 -13.93 -17.80 16.08
CA LEU A 68 -14.61 -17.97 14.80
C LEU A 68 -16.10 -17.59 14.89
N PRO A 69 -16.61 -16.74 13.99
CA PRO A 69 -18.05 -16.51 13.87
C PRO A 69 -18.83 -17.82 13.70
N ALA A 70 -20.09 -17.83 14.17
CA ALA A 70 -20.97 -18.98 14.00
C ALA A 70 -21.28 -19.23 12.51
N ALA A 71 -20.56 -20.17 11.90
CA ALA A 71 -20.66 -20.55 10.50
C ALA A 71 -20.16 -21.99 10.29
N SER A 72 -20.32 -22.52 9.08
CA SER A 72 -19.65 -23.75 8.66
C SER A 72 -18.33 -23.37 7.98
N TYR A 73 -17.27 -24.09 8.29
CA TYR A 73 -15.93 -23.85 7.76
C TYR A 73 -15.43 -25.03 6.95
N ASN A 74 -14.72 -24.74 5.87
CA ASN A 74 -13.78 -25.67 5.28
C ASN A 74 -12.41 -25.45 5.94
N VAL A 75 -11.85 -26.51 6.52
CA VAL A 75 -10.58 -26.47 7.23
C VAL A 75 -9.56 -27.36 6.51
N TRP A 76 -8.37 -26.82 6.23
CA TRP A 76 -7.28 -27.58 5.60
C TRP A 76 -5.91 -27.08 6.01
N VAL A 77 -4.89 -27.87 5.68
CA VAL A 77 -3.48 -27.59 5.96
C VAL A 77 -2.79 -27.11 4.69
N ARG A 78 -1.97 -26.06 4.83
CA ARG A 78 -1.06 -25.56 3.80
C ARG A 78 0.34 -25.40 4.40
N GLY A 79 1.39 -25.62 3.62
CA GLY A 79 2.75 -25.39 4.09
C GLY A 79 3.79 -25.42 2.98
N TYR A 80 4.96 -24.81 3.22
CA TYR A 80 6.08 -24.94 2.30
C TYR A 80 6.59 -26.39 2.31
N GLY A 81 6.82 -26.94 1.12
CA GLY A 81 7.11 -28.37 0.91
C GLY A 81 5.86 -29.27 0.83
N LEU A 82 4.66 -28.71 0.98
CA LEU A 82 3.38 -29.42 0.94
C LEU A 82 2.52 -28.95 -0.24
N VAL A 83 1.41 -29.66 -0.45
CA VAL A 83 0.24 -29.15 -1.15
C VAL A 83 -0.91 -28.97 -0.16
N ASP A 84 -1.96 -28.25 -0.55
CA ASP A 84 -3.16 -28.18 0.28
C ASP A 84 -3.67 -29.60 0.58
N SER A 85 -3.98 -29.87 1.84
CA SER A 85 -4.66 -31.10 2.23
C SER A 85 -6.10 -31.13 1.72
N GLU A 86 -6.76 -32.28 1.88
CA GLU A 86 -8.22 -32.34 1.78
C GLU A 86 -8.86 -31.30 2.71
N LYS A 87 -9.93 -30.66 2.22
CA LYS A 87 -10.73 -29.72 2.99
C LYS A 87 -11.77 -30.49 3.79
N VAL A 88 -11.76 -30.34 5.10
CA VAL A 88 -12.69 -31.00 6.02
C VAL A 88 -13.69 -29.97 6.55
N SER A 89 -14.97 -30.33 6.57
CA SER A 89 -16.00 -29.45 7.13
C SER A 89 -15.95 -29.48 8.66
N ALA A 90 -16.01 -28.30 9.29
CA ALA A 90 -16.06 -28.16 10.73
C ALA A 90 -16.88 -26.94 11.17
N ARG A 91 -17.20 -26.90 12.46
CA ARG A 91 -17.89 -25.80 13.14
C ARG A 91 -17.11 -25.39 14.38
N PRO A 92 -17.24 -24.13 14.85
CA PRO A 92 -16.68 -23.72 16.13
C PRO A 92 -17.12 -24.63 17.29
N GLY A 93 -16.24 -24.82 18.27
CA GLY A 93 -16.38 -25.76 19.39
C GLY A 93 -15.92 -27.20 19.09
N GLN A 94 -15.29 -27.45 17.93
CA GLN A 94 -14.87 -28.79 17.54
C GLN A 94 -13.34 -28.97 17.64
N ASN A 95 -12.94 -30.13 18.16
CA ASN A 95 -11.60 -30.64 17.94
C ASN A 95 -11.51 -31.41 16.61
N LEU A 96 -10.55 -31.03 15.77
CA LEU A 96 -10.36 -31.60 14.44
C LEU A 96 -8.88 -31.92 14.22
N ASP A 97 -8.53 -33.20 14.15
CA ASP A 97 -7.20 -33.59 13.72
C ASP A 97 -7.10 -33.60 12.20
N LEU A 98 -5.99 -33.11 11.66
CA LEU A 98 -5.76 -32.95 10.23
C LEU A 98 -4.50 -33.70 9.80
N LYS A 99 -4.45 -34.02 8.50
CA LYS A 99 -3.26 -34.62 7.88
C LYS A 99 -2.67 -33.68 6.84
N ALA A 100 -1.39 -33.40 6.97
CA ALA A 100 -0.62 -32.69 5.97
C ALA A 100 -0.38 -33.57 4.73
N THR A 101 -0.42 -32.96 3.54
CA THR A 101 -0.18 -33.68 2.27
C THR A 101 1.16 -33.24 1.67
N SER A 102 2.12 -34.16 1.59
CA SER A 102 3.42 -33.89 0.96
C SER A 102 3.24 -33.50 -0.49
N ALA A 103 4.01 -32.51 -0.95
CA ALA A 103 4.02 -32.18 -2.36
C ALA A 103 4.59 -33.34 -3.18
N PRO A 104 3.97 -33.74 -4.31
CA PRO A 104 4.44 -34.86 -5.11
C PRO A 104 5.77 -34.57 -5.82
N ASN A 105 6.14 -33.30 -5.98
CA ASN A 105 7.41 -32.85 -6.55
C ASN A 105 7.70 -31.39 -6.16
N PRO A 106 8.94 -30.89 -6.39
CA PRO A 106 9.29 -29.51 -6.07
C PRO A 106 8.43 -28.44 -6.77
N ALA A 107 7.97 -28.69 -8.00
CA ALA A 107 7.14 -27.74 -8.73
C ALA A 107 5.76 -27.56 -8.09
N ALA A 108 5.15 -28.65 -7.60
CA ALA A 108 3.90 -28.60 -6.84
C ALA A 108 4.06 -27.82 -5.53
N ALA A 109 5.16 -28.03 -4.79
CA ALA A 109 5.46 -27.27 -3.58
C ALA A 109 5.64 -25.76 -3.85
N ALA A 110 6.33 -25.42 -4.95
CA ALA A 110 6.66 -24.05 -5.29
C ALA A 110 5.43 -23.18 -5.64
N LYS A 111 4.29 -23.79 -6.00
CA LYS A 111 3.03 -23.06 -6.25
C LYS A 111 2.58 -22.21 -5.06
N TYR A 112 2.96 -22.60 -3.85
CA TYR A 112 2.61 -21.90 -2.61
C TYR A 112 3.67 -20.90 -2.17
N TYR A 113 4.79 -20.76 -2.89
CA TYR A 113 5.83 -19.80 -2.54
C TYR A 113 5.32 -18.36 -2.71
N PRO A 114 5.72 -17.43 -1.83
CA PRO A 114 5.37 -16.03 -1.97
C PRO A 114 5.81 -15.48 -3.35
N ALA A 115 5.03 -14.54 -3.89
CA ALA A 115 5.25 -13.96 -5.21
C ALA A 115 6.69 -13.43 -5.42
N ILE A 116 7.28 -12.86 -4.37
CA ILE A 116 8.65 -12.32 -4.42
C ILE A 116 9.72 -13.36 -4.78
N TYR A 117 9.53 -14.63 -4.41
CA TYR A 117 10.47 -15.71 -4.77
C TYR A 117 10.47 -15.95 -6.28
N TRP A 118 9.29 -15.93 -6.90
CA TRP A 118 9.17 -16.02 -8.35
C TRP A 118 9.71 -14.78 -9.04
N TYR A 119 9.38 -13.59 -8.53
CA TYR A 119 9.87 -12.34 -9.10
C TYR A 119 11.40 -12.20 -9.02
N SER A 120 12.04 -12.74 -7.98
CA SER A 120 13.50 -12.73 -7.83
C SER A 120 14.25 -13.48 -8.94
N MET A 121 13.55 -14.30 -9.75
CA MET A 121 14.13 -14.99 -10.90
C MET A 121 14.26 -14.10 -12.15
N LEU A 122 13.59 -12.94 -12.16
CA LEU A 122 13.65 -11.99 -13.27
C LEU A 122 15.07 -11.45 -13.40
N LYS A 123 15.70 -11.69 -14.56
CA LYS A 123 17.00 -11.11 -14.90
C LYS A 123 16.86 -9.61 -15.15
N ILE A 124 17.95 -8.89 -14.94
CA ILE A 124 18.08 -7.47 -15.30
C ILE A 124 19.14 -7.31 -16.40
N PRO A 125 19.14 -6.18 -17.13
CA PRO A 125 20.19 -5.92 -18.10
C PRO A 125 21.60 -5.93 -17.50
N ASP A 126 22.53 -6.43 -18.29
CA ASP A 126 23.95 -6.38 -17.97
C ASP A 126 24.46 -4.94 -17.99
N LYS A 127 25.58 -4.69 -17.30
CA LYS A 127 26.13 -3.34 -17.10
C LYS A 127 26.46 -2.62 -18.41
N ASP A 128 26.85 -3.35 -19.44
CA ASP A 128 27.25 -2.84 -20.76
C ASP A 128 26.05 -2.43 -21.65
N GLN A 129 24.83 -2.79 -21.27
CA GLN A 129 23.59 -2.36 -21.95
C GLN A 129 23.15 -0.94 -21.54
N PHE A 130 23.74 -0.38 -20.46
CA PHE A 130 23.47 0.98 -19.99
C PHE A 130 24.45 1.99 -20.60
N GLY A 131 24.08 3.28 -20.58
CA GLY A 131 24.95 4.37 -21.06
C GLY A 131 24.81 4.70 -22.55
N GLY A 132 23.77 4.17 -23.21
CA GLY A 132 23.42 4.49 -24.60
C GLY A 132 24.12 3.65 -25.67
N SER A 133 24.81 2.58 -25.27
CA SER A 133 25.40 1.56 -26.15
C SER A 133 24.36 0.59 -26.75
N GLY A 134 23.16 0.51 -26.17
CA GLY A 134 22.07 -0.36 -26.60
C GLY A 134 20.72 0.34 -26.67
N ALA A 135 19.63 -0.43 -26.64
CA ALA A 135 18.26 0.09 -26.73
C ALA A 135 17.77 0.79 -25.44
N ILE A 136 18.48 0.62 -24.31
CA ILE A 136 18.20 1.36 -23.08
C ILE A 136 18.57 2.84 -23.30
N PRO A 137 17.67 3.81 -23.04
CA PRO A 137 17.97 5.22 -23.23
C PRO A 137 19.20 5.68 -22.43
N LYS A 138 20.02 6.55 -23.03
CA LYS A 138 21.34 6.97 -22.50
C LYS A 138 21.31 7.49 -21.06
N ASN A 139 20.23 8.15 -20.66
CA ASN A 139 20.05 8.74 -19.33
C ASN A 139 19.62 7.72 -18.26
N ILE A 140 19.27 6.49 -18.63
CA ILE A 140 18.87 5.45 -17.70
C ILE A 140 20.10 4.73 -17.18
N THR A 141 20.35 4.86 -15.88
CA THR A 141 21.40 4.12 -15.16
C THR A 141 20.82 2.82 -14.54
N PRO A 142 21.65 1.88 -14.06
CA PRO A 142 21.16 0.71 -13.33
C PRO A 142 20.25 1.07 -12.14
N THR A 143 20.56 2.13 -11.40
CA THR A 143 19.71 2.63 -10.31
C THR A 143 18.35 3.12 -10.82
N HIS A 144 18.32 3.83 -11.94
CA HIS A 144 17.06 4.27 -12.56
C HIS A 144 16.19 3.08 -12.96
N TRP A 145 16.81 2.08 -13.60
CA TRP A 145 16.14 0.85 -13.98
C TRP A 145 15.54 0.13 -12.78
N LEU A 146 16.33 -0.12 -11.73
CA LEU A 146 15.86 -0.81 -10.52
C LEU A 146 14.74 -0.03 -9.83
N ASN A 147 14.85 1.30 -9.77
CA ASN A 147 13.81 2.14 -9.19
C ASN A 147 12.48 2.04 -9.96
N ALA A 148 12.54 2.08 -11.30
CA ALA A 148 11.36 1.96 -12.16
C ALA A 148 10.72 0.55 -12.10
N MET A 149 11.53 -0.50 -12.08
CA MET A 149 11.02 -1.88 -12.01
C MET A 149 10.46 -2.25 -10.64
N LYS A 150 10.92 -1.57 -9.57
CA LYS A 150 10.50 -1.80 -8.18
C LYS A 150 9.52 -0.72 -7.69
N ASN A 151 9.95 0.13 -6.75
CA ASN A 151 9.05 0.96 -5.95
C ASN A 151 8.29 2.03 -6.74
N ASN A 152 8.81 2.52 -7.87
CA ASN A 152 8.22 3.67 -8.59
C ASN A 152 7.54 3.28 -9.92
N GLY A 153 7.31 2.00 -10.16
CA GLY A 153 6.59 1.52 -11.33
C GLY A 153 5.87 0.22 -11.05
N CYS A 154 6.31 -0.87 -11.68
CA CYS A 154 5.54 -2.12 -11.72
C CYS A 154 5.19 -2.69 -10.33
N ILE A 155 6.16 -2.96 -9.47
CA ILE A 155 5.90 -3.56 -8.14
C ILE A 155 5.08 -2.62 -7.25
N GLY A 156 5.29 -1.32 -7.40
CA GLY A 156 4.56 -0.31 -6.62
C GLY A 156 3.04 -0.39 -6.77
N CYS A 157 2.53 -0.93 -7.88
CA CYS A 157 1.09 -1.05 -8.15
C CYS A 157 0.62 -2.51 -8.37
N HIS A 158 1.54 -3.44 -8.65
CA HIS A 158 1.20 -4.81 -9.03
C HIS A 158 2.02 -5.82 -8.24
N GLN A 159 1.38 -6.90 -7.77
CA GLN A 159 2.09 -8.01 -7.15
C GLN A 159 2.73 -8.92 -8.22
N LEU A 160 3.92 -8.56 -8.67
CA LEU A 160 4.71 -9.36 -9.61
C LEU A 160 5.15 -10.68 -8.96
N GLY A 161 5.03 -11.78 -9.72
CA GLY A 161 5.44 -13.12 -9.30
C GLY A 161 4.32 -13.96 -8.68
N ASN A 162 3.10 -13.43 -8.56
CA ASN A 162 1.93 -14.29 -8.36
C ASN A 162 1.63 -15.08 -9.64
N GLU A 163 0.78 -16.10 -9.57
CA GLU A 163 0.46 -16.94 -10.75
C GLU A 163 -0.04 -16.11 -11.94
N ALA A 164 -0.95 -15.16 -11.70
CA ALA A 164 -1.51 -14.30 -12.75
C ALA A 164 -0.47 -13.42 -13.47
N THR A 165 0.61 -13.03 -12.80
CA THR A 165 1.65 -12.15 -13.38
C THR A 165 2.86 -12.92 -13.91
N ARG A 166 3.15 -14.12 -13.38
CA ARG A 166 4.26 -14.97 -13.85
C ARG A 166 3.86 -15.93 -14.97
N THR A 167 2.58 -16.03 -15.28
CA THR A 167 2.03 -16.76 -16.44
C THR A 167 1.13 -15.84 -17.26
N PHE A 168 0.63 -16.31 -18.40
CA PHE A 168 -0.36 -15.60 -19.20
C PHE A 168 -1.76 -16.21 -19.04
N PRO A 169 -2.82 -15.40 -18.93
CA PRO A 169 -4.17 -15.92 -19.14
C PRO A 169 -4.31 -16.45 -20.56
N SER A 170 -5.22 -17.40 -20.78
CA SER A 170 -5.41 -18.06 -22.09
C SER A 170 -5.64 -17.07 -23.24
N SER A 171 -6.31 -15.94 -22.98
CA SER A 171 -6.55 -14.88 -23.96
C SER A 171 -5.29 -14.13 -24.42
N LEU A 172 -4.20 -14.18 -23.65
CA LEU A 172 -2.92 -13.57 -23.99
C LEU A 172 -1.86 -14.61 -24.39
N ALA A 173 -2.01 -15.87 -23.94
CA ALA A 173 -1.07 -16.95 -24.22
C ALA A 173 -0.99 -17.36 -25.70
N LEU A 174 -1.97 -16.96 -26.52
CA LEU A 174 -2.03 -17.26 -27.95
C LEU A 174 -1.43 -16.14 -28.83
N VAL A 175 -0.93 -15.06 -28.22
CA VAL A 175 -0.37 -13.92 -28.95
C VAL A 175 1.11 -14.18 -29.22
N GLY A 176 1.42 -14.60 -30.46
CA GLY A 176 2.78 -14.62 -31.00
C GLY A 176 3.84 -15.18 -30.04
N SER A 177 4.88 -14.39 -29.79
CA SER A 177 5.93 -14.62 -28.81
C SER A 177 5.56 -14.11 -27.40
N SER A 178 6.21 -14.63 -26.37
CA SER A 178 6.03 -14.15 -24.99
C SER A 178 6.36 -12.66 -24.82
N GLU A 179 7.25 -12.10 -25.65
CA GLU A 179 7.53 -10.66 -25.67
C GLU A 179 6.31 -9.87 -26.17
N GLU A 180 5.69 -10.31 -27.27
CA GLU A 180 4.46 -9.73 -27.80
C GLU A 180 3.28 -9.89 -26.83
N ALA A 181 3.18 -11.03 -26.14
CA ALA A 181 2.19 -11.24 -25.10
C ALA A 181 2.35 -10.28 -23.91
N TRP A 182 3.60 -9.97 -23.49
CA TRP A 182 3.86 -8.96 -22.47
C TRP A 182 3.53 -7.54 -22.94
N MET A 183 3.87 -7.18 -24.18
CA MET A 183 3.46 -5.90 -24.77
C MET A 183 1.93 -5.75 -24.79
N ARG A 184 1.22 -6.80 -25.22
CA ARG A 184 -0.25 -6.82 -25.24
C ARG A 184 -0.86 -6.78 -23.82
N ARG A 185 -0.21 -7.42 -22.84
CA ARG A 185 -0.65 -7.38 -21.44
C ARG A 185 -0.69 -5.95 -20.93
N VAL A 186 0.40 -5.19 -21.08
CA VAL A 186 0.49 -3.83 -20.52
C VAL A 186 -0.36 -2.81 -21.27
N GLN A 187 -0.88 -3.13 -22.45
CA GLN A 187 -1.90 -2.33 -23.12
C GLN A 187 -3.31 -2.52 -22.51
N SER A 188 -3.50 -3.47 -21.61
CA SER A 188 -4.84 -3.85 -21.14
C SER A 188 -5.41 -2.85 -20.13
N GLY A 189 -6.70 -2.55 -20.27
CA GLY A 189 -7.45 -1.74 -19.31
C GLY A 189 -7.13 -0.25 -19.38
N GLN A 190 -7.74 0.53 -18.48
CA GLN A 190 -7.64 1.99 -18.51
C GLN A 190 -6.22 2.48 -18.16
N ALA A 191 -5.44 1.72 -17.38
CA ALA A 191 -4.05 2.06 -17.04
C ALA A 191 -3.03 1.82 -18.18
N GLY A 192 -3.47 1.28 -19.32
CA GLY A 192 -2.59 0.72 -20.34
C GLY A 192 -1.59 1.70 -20.94
N ASP A 193 -2.00 2.94 -21.20
CA ASP A 193 -1.12 3.96 -21.80
C ASP A 193 0.11 4.24 -20.93
N ALA A 194 -0.08 4.45 -19.62
CA ALA A 194 1.04 4.66 -18.72
C ALA A 194 1.88 3.41 -18.49
N MET A 195 1.28 2.22 -18.45
CA MET A 195 2.07 0.98 -18.34
C MET A 195 2.95 0.79 -19.58
N VAL A 196 2.43 1.09 -20.78
CA VAL A 196 3.20 1.11 -22.02
C VAL A 196 4.30 2.17 -21.96
N ASN A 197 3.98 3.41 -21.60
CA ASN A 197 4.96 4.49 -21.51
C ASN A 197 6.06 4.19 -20.48
N ALA A 198 5.74 3.53 -19.36
CA ALA A 198 6.72 3.14 -18.35
C ALA A 198 7.76 2.15 -18.88
N LEU A 199 7.37 1.19 -19.72
CA LEU A 199 8.27 0.15 -20.23
C LEU A 199 8.85 0.50 -21.60
N ALA A 200 7.99 0.85 -22.56
CA ALA A 200 8.39 1.18 -23.93
C ALA A 200 8.99 2.59 -24.03
N GLY A 201 8.33 3.59 -23.45
CA GLY A 201 8.76 4.98 -23.52
C GLY A 201 10.00 5.27 -22.67
N ASN A 202 9.93 5.00 -21.37
CA ASN A 202 10.97 5.39 -20.41
C ASN A 202 12.16 4.43 -20.39
N LEU A 203 11.95 3.13 -20.67
CA LEU A 203 12.98 2.10 -20.61
C LEU A 203 13.33 1.50 -21.99
N GLY A 204 12.83 2.09 -23.07
CA GLY A 204 13.17 1.72 -24.45
C GLY A 204 12.64 0.36 -24.90
N GLY A 205 11.60 -0.18 -24.24
CA GLY A 205 10.99 -1.49 -24.58
C GLY A 205 11.81 -2.70 -24.16
N VAL A 206 13.06 -2.49 -23.74
CA VAL A 206 13.97 -3.55 -23.25
C VAL A 206 13.37 -4.44 -22.16
N PRO A 207 12.54 -3.95 -21.21
CA PRO A 207 11.94 -4.83 -20.20
C PRO A 207 11.15 -6.01 -20.75
N PHE A 208 10.52 -5.90 -21.92
CA PHE A 208 9.67 -6.95 -22.47
C PHE A 208 10.43 -8.25 -22.73
N LYS A 209 11.66 -8.15 -23.26
CA LYS A 209 12.56 -9.30 -23.44
C LYS A 209 12.84 -10.04 -22.12
N TYR A 210 13.10 -9.30 -21.04
CA TYR A 210 13.41 -9.91 -19.74
C TYR A 210 12.18 -10.53 -19.09
N PHE A 211 11.01 -9.90 -19.23
CA PHE A 211 9.75 -10.48 -18.78
C PHE A 211 9.36 -11.75 -19.57
N ALA A 212 9.62 -11.76 -20.88
CA ALA A 212 9.44 -12.92 -21.74
C ALA A 212 10.36 -14.09 -21.30
N ASP A 213 11.68 -13.86 -21.21
CA ASP A 213 12.64 -14.85 -20.70
C ASP A 213 12.21 -15.43 -19.35
N TRP A 214 11.79 -14.57 -18.42
CA TRP A 214 11.34 -14.98 -17.10
C TRP A 214 10.09 -15.89 -17.16
N THR A 215 9.11 -15.53 -17.98
CA THR A 215 7.86 -16.30 -18.13
C THR A 215 8.11 -17.62 -18.84
N ASP A 216 8.94 -17.61 -19.90
CA ASP A 216 9.27 -18.79 -20.69
C ASP A 216 10.07 -19.81 -19.88
N ARG A 217 11.03 -19.34 -19.07
CA ARG A 217 11.80 -20.22 -18.18
C ARG A 217 10.90 -20.86 -17.11
N ILE A 218 9.97 -20.11 -16.54
CA ILE A 218 8.98 -20.67 -15.60
C ILE A 218 8.08 -21.69 -16.30
N ALA A 219 7.59 -21.40 -17.50
CA ALA A 219 6.81 -22.35 -18.30
C ALA A 219 7.62 -23.62 -18.65
N GLY A 220 8.93 -23.48 -18.87
CA GLY A 220 9.89 -24.57 -19.06
C GLY A 220 10.23 -25.36 -17.78
N GLY A 221 9.66 -24.99 -16.63
CA GLY A 221 9.81 -25.71 -15.37
C GLY A 221 10.88 -25.17 -14.43
N GLU A 222 11.48 -24.01 -14.71
CA GLU A 222 12.38 -23.37 -13.76
C GLU A 222 11.63 -22.93 -12.50
N LEU A 223 12.23 -23.18 -11.33
CA LEU A 223 11.68 -22.86 -10.02
C LEU A 223 12.54 -21.81 -9.30
N PRO A 224 12.00 -21.12 -8.28
CA PRO A 224 12.78 -20.20 -7.46
C PRO A 224 14.02 -20.89 -6.88
N HIS A 225 15.16 -20.20 -6.96
CA HIS A 225 16.45 -20.71 -6.49
C HIS A 225 16.51 -20.90 -4.97
N SER A 226 15.68 -20.16 -4.22
CA SER A 226 15.54 -20.27 -2.77
C SER A 226 14.18 -20.83 -2.38
N LYS A 227 14.15 -21.58 -1.28
CA LYS A 227 12.92 -22.12 -0.69
C LYS A 227 12.55 -21.30 0.55
N PRO A 228 11.30 -20.86 0.70
CA PRO A 228 10.87 -20.18 1.90
C PRO A 228 10.90 -21.11 3.12
N GLN A 229 11.27 -20.55 4.26
CA GLN A 229 11.27 -21.27 5.53
C GLN A 229 9.86 -21.25 6.13
N ARG A 230 9.51 -22.33 6.83
CA ARG A 230 8.29 -22.38 7.63
C ARG A 230 8.46 -21.50 8.88
N PRO A 231 7.38 -20.91 9.42
CA PRO A 231 7.45 -20.13 10.65
C PRO A 231 8.00 -20.95 11.82
N GLN A 232 8.86 -20.35 12.63
CA GLN A 232 9.49 -20.97 13.80
C GLN A 232 9.36 -20.10 15.05
N GLY A 233 9.42 -20.73 16.23
CA GLY A 233 9.36 -20.02 17.51
C GLY A 233 8.16 -19.07 17.58
N VAL A 234 8.42 -17.80 17.89
CA VAL A 234 7.39 -16.76 18.09
C VAL A 234 6.58 -16.45 16.83
N GLU A 235 7.12 -16.69 15.63
CA GLU A 235 6.43 -16.44 14.36
C GLU A 235 5.15 -17.27 14.22
N ARG A 236 5.06 -18.39 14.96
CA ARG A 236 3.89 -19.28 14.95
C ARG A 236 2.70 -18.73 15.73
N ASN A 237 2.88 -17.66 16.50
CA ASN A 237 1.81 -17.02 17.27
C ASN A 237 0.94 -16.07 16.44
N ILE A 238 1.21 -15.96 15.13
CA ILE A 238 0.45 -15.09 14.23
C ILE A 238 -0.90 -15.72 13.90
N VAL A 239 -1.97 -14.93 14.08
CA VAL A 239 -3.32 -15.23 13.58
C VAL A 239 -3.64 -14.24 12.47
N VAL A 240 -3.92 -14.75 11.27
CA VAL A 240 -4.27 -13.92 10.11
C VAL A 240 -5.75 -14.09 9.82
N THR A 241 -6.51 -12.99 9.79
CA THR A 241 -7.89 -12.97 9.32
C THR A 241 -7.95 -12.26 7.98
N VAL A 242 -8.50 -12.92 6.96
CA VAL A 242 -8.70 -12.36 5.61
C VAL A 242 -10.19 -12.20 5.37
N ARG A 243 -10.56 -11.02 4.87
CA ARG A 243 -11.92 -10.66 4.48
C ARG A 243 -11.90 -9.99 3.12
N ASP A 244 -12.90 -10.29 2.31
CA ASP A 244 -13.11 -9.62 1.03
C ASP A 244 -14.09 -8.45 1.23
N TRP A 245 -13.76 -7.27 0.73
CA TRP A 245 -14.62 -6.08 0.83
C TRP A 245 -14.56 -5.31 -0.48
N LEU A 246 -15.71 -4.74 -0.87
CA LEU A 246 -16.02 -4.23 -2.22
C LEU A 246 -16.32 -5.37 -3.23
N ASN A 247 -15.84 -5.28 -4.48
CA ASN A 247 -16.14 -6.23 -5.56
C ASN A 247 -14.93 -6.47 -6.48
N ASP A 248 -15.06 -7.39 -7.42
CA ASP A 248 -13.98 -7.86 -8.31
C ASP A 248 -13.55 -6.86 -9.41
N LYS A 249 -14.29 -5.77 -9.62
CA LYS A 249 -13.97 -4.71 -10.59
C LYS A 249 -13.13 -3.58 -10.00
N HIS A 250 -13.04 -3.51 -8.68
CA HIS A 250 -12.36 -2.44 -7.99
C HIS A 250 -11.23 -2.97 -7.12
N TYR A 251 -10.19 -2.14 -6.96
CA TYR A 251 -9.12 -2.42 -6.01
C TYR A 251 -9.27 -1.50 -4.81
N LEU A 252 -8.78 -1.97 -3.67
CA LEU A 252 -8.62 -1.14 -2.50
C LEU A 252 -7.17 -0.65 -2.42
N HIS A 253 -6.99 0.67 -2.34
CA HIS A 253 -5.68 1.31 -2.27
C HIS A 253 -5.24 1.51 -0.81
N ASP A 254 -6.08 2.17 -0.01
CA ASP A 254 -5.78 2.50 1.39
C ASP A 254 -6.93 2.09 2.32
N LEU A 255 -6.64 2.06 3.63
CA LEU A 255 -7.63 1.87 4.68
C LEU A 255 -7.24 2.58 5.98
N ILE A 256 -8.24 2.79 6.85
CA ILE A 256 -8.03 3.24 8.22
C ILE A 256 -8.89 2.44 9.19
N SER A 257 -8.30 2.14 10.34
CA SER A 257 -8.97 1.44 11.45
C SER A 257 -9.24 2.33 12.65
N THR A 258 -8.40 3.33 12.94
CA THR A 258 -8.53 4.22 14.11
C THR A 258 -7.57 5.39 13.98
N ASP A 259 -7.69 6.40 14.84
CA ASP A 259 -6.65 7.42 15.00
C ASP A 259 -5.37 6.77 15.57
N ARG A 260 -4.23 6.94 14.88
CA ARG A 260 -2.93 6.40 15.31
C ARG A 260 -2.46 6.95 16.66
N ARG A 261 -2.90 8.14 17.04
CA ARG A 261 -2.53 8.83 18.29
C ARG A 261 -3.28 8.25 19.48
N ASN A 262 -4.47 7.71 19.23
CA ASN A 262 -5.27 6.99 20.22
C ASN A 262 -6.02 5.81 19.57
N PRO A 263 -5.41 4.61 19.56
CA PRO A 263 -5.98 3.46 18.86
C PRO A 263 -7.32 2.94 19.38
N THR A 264 -7.79 3.42 20.55
CA THR A 264 -9.09 3.00 21.10
C THR A 264 -10.27 3.83 20.59
N VAL A 265 -10.03 4.92 19.85
CA VAL A 265 -11.10 5.80 19.31
C VAL A 265 -12.12 5.03 18.49
N ASN A 266 -11.67 4.04 17.72
CA ASN A 266 -12.53 3.16 16.92
C ASN A 266 -12.27 1.68 17.23
N GLY A 267 -12.03 1.38 18.52
CA GLY A 267 -11.87 0.00 18.98
C GLY A 267 -13.08 -0.85 18.58
N TYR A 268 -12.83 -1.98 17.91
CA TYR A 268 -13.86 -2.88 17.35
C TYR A 268 -14.83 -2.22 16.35
N GLY A 269 -14.55 -0.99 15.92
CA GLY A 269 -15.41 -0.24 15.01
C GLY A 269 -15.19 -0.62 13.55
N PRO A 270 -15.99 -0.03 12.65
CA PRO A 270 -15.87 -0.25 11.22
C PRO A 270 -14.55 0.30 10.66
N LEU A 271 -13.98 -0.43 9.70
CA LEU A 271 -12.82 -0.01 8.91
C LEU A 271 -13.31 0.71 7.65
N PHE A 272 -12.61 1.75 7.24
CA PHE A 272 -12.94 2.54 6.05
C PHE A 272 -11.84 2.41 5.01
N GLY A 273 -12.21 2.10 3.78
CA GLY A 273 -11.29 1.96 2.67
C GLY A 273 -11.38 3.10 1.66
N ALA A 274 -10.32 3.27 0.87
CA ALA A 274 -10.27 4.16 -0.29
C ALA A 274 -9.90 3.37 -1.54
N ALA A 275 -10.78 3.41 -2.54
CA ALA A 275 -10.57 2.78 -3.85
C ALA A 275 -10.02 3.81 -4.85
N GLU A 276 -8.83 4.35 -4.56
CA GLU A 276 -8.17 5.40 -5.35
C GLU A 276 -8.33 5.15 -6.86
N HIS A 277 -8.72 6.17 -7.64
CA HIS A 277 -9.00 6.11 -9.08
C HIS A 277 -10.13 5.16 -9.53
N SER A 278 -10.45 4.12 -8.77
CA SER A 278 -11.32 3.03 -9.20
C SER A 278 -12.80 3.39 -9.10
N THR A 279 -13.26 3.82 -7.93
CA THR A 279 -14.68 4.17 -7.70
C THR A 279 -14.83 5.23 -6.62
N ASP A 280 -15.98 5.93 -6.64
CA ASP A 280 -16.37 6.85 -5.57
C ASP A 280 -17.06 6.14 -4.40
N GLU A 281 -17.31 4.84 -4.51
CA GLU A 281 -17.74 4.02 -3.37
C GLU A 281 -16.63 3.96 -2.32
N VAL A 282 -16.95 4.39 -1.10
CA VAL A 282 -16.11 4.22 0.08
C VAL A 282 -16.52 2.91 0.74
N PRO A 283 -15.73 1.82 0.60
CA PRO A 283 -16.04 0.55 1.24
C PRO A 283 -15.84 0.65 2.75
N ILE A 284 -16.74 0.01 3.49
CA ILE A 284 -16.73 -0.06 4.93
C ILE A 284 -16.84 -1.54 5.32
N LEU A 285 -15.99 -1.98 6.24
CA LEU A 285 -16.02 -3.34 6.79
C LEU A 285 -16.23 -3.27 8.30
N ASP A 286 -17.30 -3.87 8.82
CA ASP A 286 -17.44 -4.15 10.25
C ASP A 286 -16.78 -5.51 10.54
N PRO A 287 -15.58 -5.52 11.17
CA PRO A 287 -14.83 -6.74 11.37
C PRO A 287 -15.42 -7.63 12.48
N VAL A 288 -16.30 -7.11 13.34
CA VAL A 288 -16.94 -7.90 14.39
C VAL A 288 -18.13 -8.65 13.83
N LYS A 289 -18.98 -7.94 13.08
CA LYS A 289 -20.19 -8.53 12.47
C LYS A 289 -19.91 -9.26 11.17
N ASN A 290 -18.72 -9.09 10.58
CA ASN A 290 -18.35 -9.62 9.26
C ASN A 290 -19.37 -9.20 8.19
N VAL A 291 -19.67 -7.91 8.18
CA VAL A 291 -20.55 -7.26 7.19
C VAL A 291 -19.82 -6.15 6.47
N THR A 292 -20.15 -5.97 5.20
CA THR A 292 -19.64 -4.91 4.34
C THR A 292 -20.77 -3.96 3.96
N MET A 293 -20.44 -2.67 3.89
CA MET A 293 -21.33 -1.61 3.44
C MET A 293 -20.50 -0.60 2.63
N SER A 294 -21.16 0.35 2.00
CA SER A 294 -20.49 1.48 1.36
C SER A 294 -21.37 2.72 1.38
N PHE A 295 -20.75 3.87 1.11
CA PHE A 295 -21.46 5.05 0.66
C PHE A 295 -20.73 5.64 -0.54
N THR A 296 -21.45 6.29 -1.43
CA THR A 296 -20.85 7.03 -2.54
C THR A 296 -20.36 8.39 -2.03
N ALA A 297 -19.07 8.65 -2.15
CA ALA A 297 -18.51 9.95 -1.86
C ALA A 297 -18.97 10.99 -2.89
N PRO A 298 -19.64 12.07 -2.47
CA PRO A 298 -20.07 13.09 -3.39
C PRO A 298 -18.91 14.03 -3.77
N VAL A 299 -19.06 14.71 -4.89
CA VAL A 299 -18.25 15.89 -5.26
C VAL A 299 -19.13 17.14 -5.17
N ARG A 300 -18.54 18.28 -4.79
CA ARG A 300 -19.29 19.55 -4.67
C ARG A 300 -19.75 20.04 -6.04
N ASP A 301 -18.84 19.98 -7.00
CA ASP A 301 -19.07 20.46 -8.36
C ASP A 301 -19.56 19.28 -9.22
N LYS A 302 -20.86 19.27 -9.54
CA LYS A 302 -21.55 18.13 -10.20
C LYS A 302 -20.96 17.76 -11.56
N ASP A 303 -20.52 18.78 -12.29
CA ASP A 303 -19.97 18.67 -13.65
C ASP A 303 -18.47 18.35 -13.64
N MET A 304 -17.92 18.00 -12.47
CA MET A 304 -16.55 17.50 -12.38
C MET A 304 -16.36 16.34 -13.34
N PRO A 305 -15.38 16.44 -14.27
CA PRO A 305 -14.99 15.30 -15.07
C PRO A 305 -14.44 14.23 -14.13
N VAL A 306 -14.48 12.97 -14.54
CA VAL A 306 -13.67 11.93 -13.90
C VAL A 306 -12.21 12.41 -13.94
N PRO A 307 -11.59 12.79 -12.80
CA PRO A 307 -10.20 13.14 -12.74
C PRO A 307 -9.43 11.85 -13.01
N ARG A 308 -9.09 11.70 -14.27
CA ARG A 308 -8.29 10.59 -14.73
C ARG A 308 -6.87 10.88 -14.26
N PRO A 309 -6.24 9.98 -13.48
CA PRO A 309 -4.82 10.10 -13.29
C PRO A 309 -4.14 10.11 -14.67
N PRO A 310 -2.93 10.69 -14.79
CA PRO A 310 -2.18 10.64 -16.05
C PRO A 310 -2.06 9.22 -16.63
N HIS A 311 -2.17 8.21 -15.77
CA HIS A 311 -2.10 6.81 -16.17
C HIS A 311 -3.41 6.18 -16.65
N ALA A 312 -4.59 6.75 -16.37
CA ALA A 312 -5.86 6.17 -16.78
C ALA A 312 -6.51 6.92 -17.95
N ILE A 313 -6.90 6.22 -19.01
CA ILE A 313 -7.63 6.78 -20.14
C ILE A 313 -9.12 6.39 -20.12
N ALA A 314 -9.97 7.11 -20.87
CA ALA A 314 -11.42 6.83 -20.88
C ALA A 314 -11.77 5.48 -21.50
N LYS A 315 -11.05 5.11 -22.57
CA LYS A 315 -11.23 3.84 -23.27
C LYS A 315 -9.92 3.08 -23.14
N PRO A 316 -9.92 1.82 -22.68
CA PRO A 316 -8.70 0.99 -22.62
C PRO A 316 -7.90 1.02 -23.92
N VAL A 317 -6.56 1.01 -23.85
CA VAL A 317 -5.70 0.94 -25.05
C VAL A 317 -5.96 -0.37 -25.80
N ALA A 318 -6.15 -1.44 -25.05
CA ALA A 318 -6.65 -2.73 -25.53
C ALA A 318 -7.61 -3.34 -24.49
N PRO A 319 -8.51 -4.26 -24.91
CA PRO A 319 -9.45 -4.91 -23.99
C PRO A 319 -8.74 -5.62 -22.84
N SER A 320 -9.31 -5.50 -21.65
CA SER A 320 -8.94 -6.31 -20.49
C SER A 320 -9.19 -7.79 -20.78
N PRO A 321 -8.28 -8.70 -20.38
CA PRO A 321 -8.50 -10.13 -20.49
C PRO A 321 -9.63 -10.66 -19.57
N TYR A 322 -10.15 -9.84 -18.66
CA TYR A 322 -11.21 -10.23 -17.72
C TYR A 322 -12.51 -9.43 -17.90
N TRP A 323 -12.42 -8.12 -18.22
CA TRP A 323 -13.58 -7.21 -18.32
C TRP A 323 -13.80 -6.64 -19.73
N GLY A 324 -13.02 -7.08 -20.72
CA GLY A 324 -13.14 -6.59 -22.10
C GLY A 324 -12.91 -5.08 -22.21
N GLU A 325 -13.77 -4.38 -22.94
CA GLU A 325 -13.69 -2.93 -23.17
C GLU A 325 -14.36 -2.08 -22.09
N GLU A 326 -14.93 -2.69 -21.05
CA GLU A 326 -15.63 -1.95 -19.98
C GLU A 326 -14.66 -1.01 -19.24
N ALA A 327 -15.04 0.27 -19.14
CA ALA A 327 -14.32 1.27 -18.35
C ALA A 327 -14.81 1.22 -16.88
N ILE A 328 -14.14 0.39 -16.08
CA ILE A 328 -14.49 0.10 -14.68
C ILE A 328 -13.93 1.11 -13.66
N TRP A 329 -12.99 1.96 -14.05
CA TRP A 329 -12.45 3.05 -13.23
C TRP A 329 -13.13 4.38 -13.58
N ASN A 330 -13.97 4.87 -12.68
CA ASN A 330 -14.86 6.00 -12.95
C ASN A 330 -14.97 7.01 -11.79
N SER A 331 -14.09 6.91 -10.80
CA SER A 331 -14.09 7.79 -9.62
C SER A 331 -13.93 9.26 -9.99
N LYS A 332 -14.84 10.12 -9.49
CA LYS A 332 -14.77 11.59 -9.56
C LYS A 332 -14.14 12.23 -8.33
N ALA A 333 -14.47 11.72 -7.14
CA ALA A 333 -13.91 12.19 -5.88
C ALA A 333 -12.45 11.76 -5.72
N ASN A 334 -12.09 10.63 -6.32
CA ASN A 334 -10.75 10.07 -6.34
C ASN A 334 -10.13 10.05 -4.93
N ILE A 335 -10.88 9.44 -4.01
CA ILE A 335 -10.55 9.38 -2.61
C ILE A 335 -9.25 8.61 -2.39
N HIS A 336 -8.42 9.14 -1.50
CA HIS A 336 -7.13 8.57 -1.15
C HIS A 336 -6.83 8.79 0.34
N ASN A 337 -6.03 7.89 0.91
CA ASN A 337 -5.49 7.95 2.27
C ASN A 337 -6.51 8.36 3.34
N PRO A 338 -7.51 7.51 3.64
CA PRO A 338 -8.42 7.79 4.74
C PRO A 338 -7.62 7.83 6.04
N MET A 339 -7.92 8.80 6.90
CA MET A 339 -7.33 8.93 8.24
C MET A 339 -8.41 9.28 9.24
N MET A 340 -8.28 8.84 10.47
CA MET A 340 -9.28 9.09 11.51
C MET A 340 -8.74 10.06 12.55
N ASP A 341 -9.57 11.01 12.96
CA ASP A 341 -9.26 11.94 14.05
C ASP A 341 -9.75 11.43 15.42
N GLN A 342 -9.38 12.14 16.49
CA GLN A 342 -9.74 11.78 17.87
C GLN A 342 -11.25 11.83 18.16
N LYS A 343 -12.04 12.47 17.28
CA LYS A 343 -13.50 12.52 17.39
C LYS A 343 -14.17 11.34 16.67
N GLY A 344 -13.38 10.49 16.01
CA GLY A 344 -13.85 9.36 15.22
C GLY A 344 -14.41 9.79 13.86
N ARG A 345 -13.99 10.94 13.31
CA ARG A 345 -14.34 11.35 11.94
C ARG A 345 -13.28 10.84 10.97
N VAL A 346 -13.71 10.44 9.77
CA VAL A 346 -12.81 9.96 8.71
C VAL A 346 -12.54 11.08 7.72
N TRP A 347 -11.27 11.42 7.58
CA TRP A 347 -10.73 12.42 6.68
C TRP A 347 -10.14 11.77 5.45
N PHE A 348 -10.32 12.39 4.30
CA PHE A 348 -9.78 11.90 3.03
C PHE A 348 -9.09 13.01 2.26
N ALA A 349 -8.05 12.65 1.52
CA ALA A 349 -7.63 13.42 0.35
C ALA A 349 -8.63 13.13 -0.78
N ALA A 350 -9.37 14.13 -1.25
CA ALA A 350 -10.43 13.95 -2.22
C ALA A 350 -10.62 15.19 -3.09
N SER A 351 -10.80 15.02 -4.39
CA SER A 351 -11.21 16.11 -5.29
C SER A 351 -12.65 16.52 -4.97
N ILE A 352 -12.85 17.78 -4.58
CA ILE A 352 -14.20 18.32 -4.33
C ILE A 352 -14.67 19.24 -5.46
N ARG A 353 -13.71 19.85 -6.18
CA ARG A 353 -13.90 20.84 -7.25
C ARG A 353 -12.81 20.74 -8.31
N GLY A 354 -12.95 21.53 -9.38
CA GLY A 354 -11.98 21.61 -10.47
C GLY A 354 -10.60 22.11 -10.03
N ARG A 355 -9.60 21.87 -10.90
CA ARG A 355 -8.19 22.16 -10.59
C ARG A 355 -7.90 23.62 -10.30
N ASP A 356 -8.59 24.54 -10.97
CA ASP A 356 -8.33 25.96 -10.83
C ASP A 356 -8.69 26.45 -9.42
N ASN A 357 -7.76 27.14 -8.76
CA ASN A 357 -7.98 27.64 -7.40
C ASN A 357 -8.79 28.95 -7.36
N PRO A 358 -9.54 29.19 -6.28
CA PRO A 358 -10.18 30.48 -6.06
C PRO A 358 -9.14 31.60 -5.86
N ALA A 359 -9.59 32.85 -6.00
CA ALA A 359 -8.73 34.04 -5.89
C ALA A 359 -7.95 34.11 -4.57
N LEU A 360 -8.54 33.62 -3.47
CA LEU A 360 -7.90 33.51 -2.15
C LEU A 360 -6.53 32.79 -2.19
N CYS A 361 -6.34 31.83 -3.09
CA CYS A 361 -5.11 31.05 -3.17
C CYS A 361 -4.06 31.68 -4.10
N LYS A 362 -4.47 32.64 -4.93
CA LYS A 362 -3.70 33.18 -6.04
C LYS A 362 -2.99 34.47 -5.65
N GLN A 363 -2.11 34.93 -6.55
CA GLN A 363 -1.40 36.19 -6.39
C GLN A 363 -2.39 37.36 -6.25
N GLY A 364 -2.09 38.29 -5.34
CA GLY A 364 -2.96 39.41 -5.01
C GLY A 364 -3.97 39.13 -3.88
N SER A 365 -4.00 37.91 -3.34
CA SER A 365 -4.79 37.57 -2.16
C SER A 365 -4.22 38.13 -0.86
N ASP A 366 -5.11 38.38 0.11
CA ASP A 366 -4.73 38.76 1.46
C ASP A 366 -4.39 37.59 2.38
N HIS A 367 -4.59 36.34 1.94
CA HIS A 367 -4.25 35.17 2.73
C HIS A 367 -2.73 35.11 2.99
N PRO A 368 -2.26 34.95 4.24
CA PRO A 368 -0.83 35.02 4.57
C PRO A 368 0.05 34.12 3.70
N SER A 369 -0.34 32.85 3.52
CA SER A 369 0.39 31.92 2.64
C SER A 369 0.35 32.31 1.16
N ALA A 370 -0.73 32.91 0.67
CA ALA A 370 -0.86 33.28 -0.73
C ALA A 370 -0.03 34.52 -1.08
N LYS A 371 0.18 35.43 -0.13
CA LYS A 371 1.10 36.57 -0.29
C LYS A 371 2.53 36.13 -0.56
N LEU A 372 2.95 35.03 0.08
CA LEU A 372 4.33 34.53 0.03
C LEU A 372 4.53 33.47 -1.05
N THR A 373 3.54 32.60 -1.24
CA THR A 373 3.64 31.48 -2.18
C THR A 373 2.27 31.18 -2.78
N PRO A 374 1.79 31.99 -3.74
CA PRO A 374 0.49 31.75 -4.37
C PRO A 374 0.47 30.42 -5.12
N VAL A 375 -0.67 29.74 -5.09
CA VAL A 375 -0.87 28.43 -5.72
C VAL A 375 -2.06 28.52 -6.68
N ALA A 376 -1.79 28.38 -7.98
CA ALA A 376 -2.80 28.57 -9.01
C ALA A 376 -3.80 27.41 -9.13
N ALA A 377 -3.41 26.19 -8.76
CA ALA A 377 -4.23 25.00 -8.94
C ALA A 377 -4.01 23.96 -7.82
N ALA A 378 -5.04 23.16 -7.55
CA ALA A 378 -5.03 22.02 -6.63
C ALA A 378 -5.84 20.85 -7.21
N ASP A 379 -5.34 19.62 -7.09
CA ASP A 379 -5.95 18.43 -7.70
C ASP A 379 -6.93 17.71 -6.75
N ARG A 380 -6.42 17.24 -5.60
CA ARG A 380 -7.23 16.74 -4.47
C ARG A 380 -7.24 17.79 -3.37
N HIS A 381 -8.34 17.86 -2.65
CA HIS A 381 -8.59 18.71 -1.48
C HIS A 381 -8.76 17.84 -0.23
N LEU A 382 -9.41 18.35 0.80
CA LEU A 382 -9.81 17.56 1.96
C LEU A 382 -11.32 17.36 1.99
N SER A 383 -11.74 16.24 2.56
CA SER A 383 -13.12 15.97 2.91
C SER A 383 -13.18 15.22 4.23
N VAL A 384 -14.30 15.33 4.93
CA VAL A 384 -14.52 14.65 6.20
C VAL A 384 -15.89 14.00 6.24
N TYR A 385 -15.93 12.75 6.67
CA TYR A 385 -17.13 12.00 6.98
C TYR A 385 -17.26 11.85 8.49
N ASP A 386 -18.32 12.42 9.05
CA ASP A 386 -18.65 12.28 10.47
C ASP A 386 -19.51 11.02 10.68
N LEU A 387 -18.97 10.05 11.41
CA LEU A 387 -19.62 8.75 11.63
C LEU A 387 -20.93 8.85 12.42
N LYS A 388 -21.06 9.84 13.30
CA LYS A 388 -22.24 9.98 14.19
C LYS A 388 -23.41 10.59 13.45
N THR A 389 -23.13 11.58 12.62
CA THR A 389 -24.15 12.33 11.86
C THR A 389 -24.33 11.80 10.44
N GLN A 390 -23.45 10.90 9.99
CA GLN A 390 -23.37 10.39 8.62
C GLN A 390 -23.22 11.51 7.58
N ARG A 391 -22.62 12.64 7.98
CA ARG A 391 -22.47 13.82 7.15
C ARG A 391 -21.10 13.83 6.47
N TYR A 392 -21.11 13.90 5.15
CA TYR A 392 -19.93 14.19 4.35
C TYR A 392 -19.80 15.71 4.13
N SER A 393 -18.64 16.28 4.45
CA SER A 393 -18.35 17.71 4.33
C SER A 393 -17.08 17.95 3.54
N TYR A 394 -17.10 19.03 2.74
CA TYR A 394 -15.97 19.43 1.91
C TYR A 394 -15.08 20.44 2.64
N VAL A 395 -13.77 20.32 2.48
CA VAL A 395 -12.78 21.25 3.02
C VAL A 395 -11.92 21.74 1.85
N ASP A 396 -12.23 22.96 1.39
CA ASP A 396 -11.64 23.55 0.19
C ASP A 396 -10.25 24.11 0.45
N THR A 397 -9.22 23.29 0.25
CA THR A 397 -7.82 23.67 0.39
C THR A 397 -7.28 24.37 -0.87
N CYS A 398 -6.34 25.29 -0.68
CA CYS A 398 -5.61 25.95 -1.75
C CYS A 398 -4.46 25.11 -2.32
N PHE A 399 -4.07 24.05 -1.61
CA PHE A 399 -3.00 23.13 -2.00
C PHE A 399 -3.58 21.75 -2.30
N SER A 400 -2.91 21.04 -3.22
CA SER A 400 -3.18 19.62 -3.48
C SER A 400 -2.87 18.75 -2.27
N THR A 401 -3.61 17.67 -2.10
CA THR A 401 -3.42 16.68 -1.03
C THR A 401 -3.13 15.28 -1.58
N HIS A 402 -2.44 14.44 -0.79
CA HIS A 402 -2.21 13.04 -1.13
C HIS A 402 -2.29 12.16 0.13
N HIS A 403 -1.22 12.08 0.92
CA HIS A 403 -1.29 11.53 2.28
C HIS A 403 -1.58 12.65 3.27
N LEU A 404 -2.25 12.31 4.36
CA LEU A 404 -2.55 13.21 5.46
C LEU A 404 -2.20 12.57 6.81
N GLN A 405 -1.76 13.37 7.77
CA GLN A 405 -1.46 12.91 9.12
C GLN A 405 -1.74 14.02 10.13
N PHE A 406 -2.27 13.64 11.29
CA PHE A 406 -2.49 14.56 12.41
C PHE A 406 -1.24 14.67 13.28
N ASP A 407 -0.86 15.90 13.64
CA ASP A 407 0.15 16.12 14.67
C ASP A 407 -0.44 16.05 16.09
N SER A 408 0.40 16.22 17.11
CA SER A 408 -0.02 16.19 18.52
C SER A 408 -0.84 17.40 18.96
N LYS A 409 -0.98 18.42 18.12
CA LYS A 409 -1.73 19.67 18.36
C LYS A 409 -3.00 19.75 17.51
N ASP A 410 -3.46 18.62 16.97
CA ASP A 410 -4.59 18.54 16.03
C ASP A 410 -4.43 19.45 14.80
N ARG A 411 -3.21 19.59 14.25
CA ARG A 411 -3.06 20.09 12.89
C ARG A 411 -2.99 18.92 11.92
N LEU A 412 -3.77 19.00 10.85
CA LEU A 412 -3.78 18.01 9.78
C LEU A 412 -2.80 18.43 8.70
N TRP A 413 -1.67 17.75 8.60
CA TRP A 413 -0.64 18.01 7.60
C TRP A 413 -0.85 17.14 6.37
N THR A 414 -0.56 17.67 5.18
CA THR A 414 -0.76 16.94 3.92
C THR A 414 0.48 16.92 3.04
N SER A 415 0.68 15.80 2.34
CA SER A 415 1.59 15.69 1.21
C SER A 415 0.86 15.97 -0.11
N GLY A 416 1.53 15.84 -1.26
CA GLY A 416 0.91 16.05 -2.58
C GLY A 416 0.81 17.51 -3.05
N GLY A 417 1.14 18.46 -2.18
CA GLY A 417 1.12 19.90 -2.48
C GLY A 417 2.18 20.37 -3.49
N GLY A 418 3.01 19.46 -4.03
CA GLY A 418 4.04 19.75 -5.03
C GLY A 418 5.06 20.79 -4.54
N PRO A 419 4.98 22.06 -4.97
CA PRO A 419 5.89 23.12 -4.53
C PRO A 419 5.68 23.61 -3.09
N VAL A 420 4.66 23.14 -2.38
CA VAL A 420 4.32 23.58 -1.01
C VAL A 420 3.96 22.41 -0.11
N VAL A 421 4.06 22.62 1.21
CA VAL A 421 3.51 21.73 2.25
C VAL A 421 2.35 22.46 2.93
N GLY A 422 1.18 21.83 2.94
CA GLY A 422 -0.06 22.39 3.46
C GLY A 422 -0.50 21.76 4.78
N TRP A 423 -1.27 22.52 5.55
CA TRP A 423 -1.95 22.04 6.76
C TRP A 423 -3.32 22.69 6.94
N LEU A 424 -4.13 22.05 7.79
CA LEU A 424 -5.38 22.57 8.32
C LEU A 424 -5.28 22.62 9.85
N ASP A 425 -5.56 23.78 10.43
CA ASP A 425 -5.80 23.94 11.87
C ASP A 425 -7.19 23.38 12.19
N MET A 426 -7.22 22.16 12.75
CA MET A 426 -8.48 21.47 13.01
C MET A 426 -9.30 22.17 14.10
N LYS A 427 -8.64 22.79 15.08
CA LYS A 427 -9.35 23.48 16.16
C LYS A 427 -10.11 24.66 15.58
N LYS A 428 -9.44 25.50 14.78
CA LYS A 428 -10.08 26.64 14.11
C LYS A 428 -11.17 26.18 13.15
N PHE A 429 -10.93 25.12 12.37
CA PHE A 429 -11.94 24.57 11.47
C PHE A 429 -13.17 24.04 12.22
N ASP A 430 -12.98 23.33 13.34
CA ASP A 430 -14.08 22.81 14.15
C ASP A 430 -14.90 23.90 14.83
N GLU A 431 -14.25 25.00 15.25
CA GLU A 431 -14.92 26.15 15.87
C GLU A 431 -15.72 26.99 14.88
N THR A 432 -15.23 27.12 13.63
CA THR A 432 -15.76 28.11 12.67
C THR A 432 -16.44 27.52 11.45
N GLY A 433 -16.08 26.29 11.06
CA GLY A 433 -16.40 25.70 9.76
C GLY A 433 -15.70 26.37 8.57
N ASP A 434 -14.81 27.34 8.81
CA ASP A 434 -14.18 28.15 7.76
C ASP A 434 -12.84 27.54 7.34
N ALA A 435 -12.87 26.77 6.24
CA ALA A 435 -11.67 26.19 5.64
C ALA A 435 -10.68 27.25 5.13
N ALA A 436 -11.15 28.41 4.65
CA ALA A 436 -10.29 29.48 4.13
C ALA A 436 -9.47 30.11 5.26
N ALA A 437 -10.07 30.27 6.44
CA ALA A 437 -9.38 30.83 7.59
C ALA A 437 -8.53 29.79 8.35
N ALA A 438 -8.89 28.50 8.29
CA ALA A 438 -8.23 27.43 9.04
C ALA A 438 -7.02 26.80 8.34
N GLN A 439 -6.82 27.06 7.05
CA GLN A 439 -5.72 26.46 6.29
C GLN A 439 -4.47 27.33 6.24
N GLY A 440 -3.33 26.70 5.95
CA GLY A 440 -2.11 27.38 5.62
C GLY A 440 -1.17 26.48 4.81
N TRP A 441 -0.21 27.10 4.13
CA TRP A 441 0.85 26.38 3.44
C TRP A 441 2.14 27.19 3.44
N THR A 442 3.25 26.51 3.19
CA THR A 442 4.58 27.10 3.06
C THR A 442 5.37 26.47 1.91
N ALA A 443 6.23 27.26 1.29
CA ALA A 443 7.30 26.74 0.44
C ALA A 443 8.33 25.97 1.28
N LEU A 444 9.09 25.09 0.62
CA LEU A 444 10.27 24.45 1.19
C LEU A 444 11.50 25.32 0.92
N ILE A 445 12.01 25.95 1.97
CA ILE A 445 13.16 26.86 1.90
C ILE A 445 14.33 26.25 2.66
N LEU A 446 15.45 26.01 1.98
CA LEU A 446 16.69 25.58 2.62
C LEU A 446 17.41 26.80 3.20
N ASP A 447 17.83 26.66 4.46
CA ASP A 447 18.74 27.60 5.14
C ASP A 447 20.15 27.47 4.55
N THR A 448 20.34 28.03 3.36
CA THR A 448 21.61 27.89 2.63
C THR A 448 22.68 28.84 3.11
N ASN A 449 22.31 29.92 3.80
CA ASN A 449 23.25 30.87 4.40
C ASN A 449 23.64 30.46 5.84
N GLY A 450 22.91 29.53 6.47
CA GLY A 450 23.25 28.86 7.71
C GLY A 450 22.94 29.67 8.98
N ASN A 451 22.03 30.64 8.90
CA ASN A 451 21.72 31.53 10.03
C ASN A 451 20.54 31.06 10.90
N SER A 452 19.95 29.90 10.56
CA SER A 452 18.79 29.28 11.23
C SER A 452 17.52 30.12 11.22
N LYS A 453 17.40 31.05 10.26
CA LYS A 453 16.23 31.91 10.09
C LYS A 453 15.86 31.98 8.62
N ARG A 454 14.60 31.69 8.31
CA ARG A 454 14.09 31.96 6.97
C ARG A 454 14.16 33.45 6.64
N ASP A 455 14.91 33.78 5.60
CA ASP A 455 15.10 35.15 5.13
C ASP A 455 14.89 35.28 3.62
N ASP A 456 15.51 36.29 2.99
CA ASP A 456 15.45 36.49 1.55
C ASP A 456 16.02 35.26 0.85
N TYR A 457 15.22 34.61 0.01
CA TYR A 457 15.63 33.41 -0.71
C TYR A 457 15.67 33.61 -2.23
N VAL A 458 16.47 32.78 -2.90
CA VAL A 458 16.42 32.62 -4.35
C VAL A 458 15.41 31.54 -4.74
N GLU A 459 14.67 31.76 -5.83
CA GLU A 459 13.74 30.78 -6.39
C GLU A 459 14.46 29.52 -6.90
N ALA A 460 13.74 28.41 -6.98
CA ALA A 460 14.33 27.08 -7.21
C ALA A 460 15.06 26.94 -8.56
N ASP A 461 14.62 27.69 -9.58
CA ASP A 461 15.22 27.73 -10.92
C ASP A 461 16.41 28.69 -11.02
N LYS A 462 16.69 29.47 -9.97
CA LYS A 462 17.78 30.45 -9.95
C LYS A 462 19.07 29.86 -9.36
N SER A 463 20.18 30.45 -9.77
CA SER A 463 21.51 30.14 -9.24
C SER A 463 21.54 30.35 -7.72
N PHE A 464 22.35 29.53 -7.07
CA PHE A 464 22.64 29.67 -5.64
C PHE A 464 23.28 31.03 -5.34
N ASP A 465 22.89 31.65 -4.22
CA ASP A 465 23.47 32.86 -3.67
C ASP A 465 23.86 32.59 -2.22
N PRO A 466 25.16 32.67 -1.84
CA PRO A 466 25.61 32.35 -0.48
C PRO A 466 25.08 33.31 0.60
N ALA A 467 24.56 34.48 0.23
CA ALA A 467 23.99 35.44 1.17
C ALA A 467 22.49 35.20 1.44
N LYS A 468 21.88 34.22 0.77
CA LYS A 468 20.43 34.00 0.76
C LYS A 468 20.08 32.55 1.01
N ASP A 469 18.85 32.36 1.44
CA ASP A 469 18.20 31.07 1.44
C ASP A 469 17.89 30.56 0.02
N LYS A 470 17.53 29.28 -0.12
CA LYS A 470 17.17 28.71 -1.42
C LYS A 470 15.88 27.91 -1.35
N ARG A 471 14.90 28.29 -2.16
CA ARG A 471 13.71 27.47 -2.37
C ARG A 471 14.07 26.19 -3.11
N ILE A 472 13.44 25.08 -2.69
CA ILE A 472 13.51 23.80 -3.40
C ILE A 472 12.11 23.30 -3.76
N ILE A 473 12.03 22.54 -4.84
CA ILE A 473 10.83 21.79 -5.23
C ILE A 473 11.04 20.33 -4.83
N ALA A 474 10.77 20.04 -3.56
CA ALA A 474 10.90 18.70 -2.99
C ALA A 474 9.57 18.24 -2.39
N GLY A 475 8.55 18.19 -3.24
CA GLY A 475 7.20 17.81 -2.85
C GLY A 475 7.15 16.48 -2.11
N PHE A 476 6.37 16.47 -1.04
CA PHE A 476 6.20 15.31 -0.18
C PHE A 476 5.35 14.26 -0.90
N TYR A 477 5.83 13.02 -0.92
CA TYR A 477 5.01 11.83 -1.16
C TYR A 477 4.38 11.40 0.15
N SER A 478 5.15 10.99 1.16
CA SER A 478 4.66 10.79 2.54
C SER A 478 4.69 12.09 3.33
N VAL A 479 3.82 12.25 4.33
CA VAL A 479 3.88 13.32 5.34
C VAL A 479 3.85 12.71 6.73
N MET A 480 4.75 13.15 7.60
CA MET A 480 5.03 12.50 8.88
C MET A 480 5.32 13.57 9.95
N PRO A 481 4.30 14.05 10.67
CA PRO A 481 4.50 14.92 11.81
C PRO A 481 5.29 14.18 12.90
N ASN A 482 6.42 14.74 13.31
CA ASN A 482 7.28 14.15 14.34
C ASN A 482 6.71 14.48 15.73
N PRO A 483 6.26 13.47 16.52
CA PRO A 483 5.78 13.72 17.86
C PRO A 483 6.87 14.17 18.83
N ALA A 484 8.15 13.93 18.53
CA ALA A 484 9.26 14.21 19.43
C ALA A 484 9.65 15.71 19.48
N ASP A 485 9.61 16.41 18.34
CA ASP A 485 10.05 17.81 18.24
C ASP A 485 9.08 18.73 17.47
N GLY A 486 8.00 18.18 16.90
CA GLY A 486 7.02 18.95 16.11
C GLY A 486 7.48 19.33 14.69
N SER A 487 8.64 18.85 14.23
CA SER A 487 9.04 18.95 12.83
C SER A 487 8.18 18.05 11.94
N ILE A 488 8.07 18.37 10.65
CA ILE A 488 7.28 17.61 9.69
C ILE A 488 8.21 16.99 8.68
N TRP A 489 8.16 15.67 8.54
CA TRP A 489 9.01 14.93 7.62
C TRP A 489 8.24 14.48 6.39
N GLY A 490 8.93 14.36 5.27
CA GLY A 490 8.36 13.84 4.03
C GLY A 490 9.39 13.11 3.17
N SER A 491 8.90 12.16 2.37
CA SER A 491 9.74 11.46 1.37
C SER A 491 9.58 12.12 0.00
N GLN A 492 10.68 12.32 -0.72
CA GLN A 492 10.66 12.75 -2.12
C GLN A 492 10.83 11.52 -3.02
N ALA A 493 9.71 10.88 -3.36
CA ALA A 493 9.72 9.55 -3.99
C ALA A 493 10.16 9.52 -5.46
N PHE A 494 9.79 10.52 -6.26
CA PHE A 494 9.95 10.48 -7.71
C PHE A 494 11.27 11.07 -8.22
N GLY A 495 12.14 11.54 -7.32
CA GLY A 495 13.53 11.86 -7.63
C GLY A 495 14.43 10.63 -7.53
N ILE A 496 15.52 10.59 -8.29
CA ILE A 496 16.53 9.52 -8.21
C ILE A 496 17.87 10.18 -7.85
N PRO A 497 18.54 9.77 -6.75
CA PRO A 497 18.27 8.61 -5.89
C PRO A 497 17.13 8.80 -4.87
N GLY A 498 16.46 9.97 -4.87
CA GLY A 498 15.40 10.32 -3.93
C GLY A 498 15.95 10.75 -2.58
N ARG A 499 15.11 11.39 -1.77
CA ARG A 499 15.53 12.12 -0.56
C ARG A 499 14.46 12.08 0.53
N ILE A 500 14.86 12.35 1.76
CA ILE A 500 13.98 12.65 2.88
C ILE A 500 14.11 14.14 3.18
N ILE A 501 12.99 14.80 3.44
CA ILE A 501 12.93 16.23 3.73
C ILE A 501 12.38 16.39 5.14
N ARG A 502 13.06 17.19 5.96
CA ARG A 502 12.52 17.68 7.23
C ARG A 502 12.10 19.12 7.05
N LEU A 503 10.97 19.50 7.61
CA LEU A 503 10.45 20.86 7.67
C LEU A 503 10.30 21.25 9.13
N ALA A 504 11.01 22.27 9.57
CA ALA A 504 10.78 22.92 10.85
C ALA A 504 9.76 24.05 10.64
N PRO A 505 8.51 23.95 11.14
CA PRO A 505 7.48 24.94 10.83
C PRO A 505 7.77 26.33 11.42
N GLY A 506 8.39 26.40 12.60
CA GLY A 506 8.49 27.64 13.37
C GLY A 506 7.13 28.14 13.87
N ASP A 507 7.10 29.38 14.36
CA ASP A 507 5.92 29.96 15.01
C ASP A 507 4.87 30.49 14.02
N ASN A 508 5.31 30.95 12.83
CA ASN A 508 4.44 31.39 11.74
C ASN A 508 4.85 30.72 10.42
N PRO A 509 4.45 29.46 10.20
CA PRO A 509 5.05 28.62 9.16
C PRO A 509 5.09 29.18 7.73
N PRO A 510 4.11 29.97 7.24
CA PRO A 510 4.23 30.61 5.93
C PRO A 510 5.51 31.44 5.76
N GLU A 511 5.96 32.10 6.83
CA GLU A 511 7.10 33.02 6.87
C GLU A 511 8.36 32.39 7.47
N THR A 512 8.22 31.51 8.45
CA THR A 512 9.34 31.05 9.28
C THR A 512 9.83 29.64 8.94
N ALA A 513 9.09 28.87 8.15
CA ALA A 513 9.41 27.46 7.99
C ALA A 513 10.70 27.25 7.17
N LEU A 514 11.58 26.40 7.71
CA LEU A 514 12.85 26.00 7.09
C LEU A 514 12.86 24.50 6.82
N ALA A 515 13.46 24.12 5.70
CA ALA A 515 13.60 22.75 5.25
C ALA A 515 15.06 22.28 5.34
N GLU A 516 15.24 20.97 5.55
CA GLU A 516 16.51 20.27 5.52
C GLU A 516 16.38 19.05 4.60
N VAL A 517 17.48 18.68 3.95
CA VAL A 517 17.52 17.56 3.00
C VAL A 517 18.45 16.48 3.52
N PHE A 518 17.90 15.27 3.65
CA PHE A 518 18.61 14.07 4.03
C PHE A 518 18.70 13.14 2.82
N ASN A 519 19.92 12.85 2.38
CA ASN A 519 20.17 11.85 1.35
C ASN A 519 20.18 10.46 1.99
N VAL A 520 19.59 9.48 1.31
CA VAL A 520 19.67 8.08 1.74
C VAL A 520 21.12 7.62 1.62
N PRO A 521 21.74 7.06 2.68
CA PRO A 521 23.10 6.53 2.59
C PRO A 521 23.18 5.41 1.55
N ALA A 522 24.27 5.41 0.76
CA ALA A 522 24.56 4.28 -0.11
C ALA A 522 24.72 2.99 0.70
N PRO A 523 24.29 1.82 0.17
CA PRO A 523 23.76 1.59 -1.17
C PRO A 523 22.24 1.86 -1.35
N GLY A 524 21.57 2.47 -0.37
CA GLY A 524 20.12 2.75 -0.42
C GLY A 524 19.71 3.81 -1.45
N PHE A 525 18.54 3.64 -2.06
CA PHE A 525 17.92 4.60 -2.97
C PHE A 525 16.42 4.36 -3.14
N GLY A 526 15.71 5.33 -3.73
CA GLY A 526 14.29 5.26 -4.05
C GLY A 526 13.37 5.21 -2.82
N PRO A 527 13.50 6.17 -1.87
CA PRO A 527 12.59 6.28 -0.73
C PRO A 527 11.17 6.61 -1.20
N ARG A 528 10.17 5.78 -0.90
CA ARG A 528 8.76 6.05 -1.27
C ARG A 528 7.84 6.15 -0.05
N GLY A 529 7.27 5.03 0.40
CA GLY A 529 6.49 4.97 1.64
C GLY A 529 7.41 5.22 2.83
N ALA A 530 6.97 6.03 3.79
CA ALA A 530 7.74 6.34 4.99
C ALA A 530 6.80 6.69 6.14
N ASP A 531 7.22 6.38 7.37
CA ASP A 531 6.58 6.84 8.60
C ASP A 531 7.64 7.19 9.65
N ILE A 532 7.24 7.92 10.69
CA ILE A 532 8.10 8.31 11.81
C ILE A 532 7.57 7.72 13.12
N ASP A 533 8.46 7.17 13.94
CA ASP A 533 8.10 6.62 15.24
C ASP A 533 8.12 7.69 16.36
N LYS A 534 7.67 7.28 17.56
CA LYS A 534 7.59 8.17 18.74
C LYS A 534 8.94 8.70 19.24
N ASN A 535 10.04 8.10 18.81
CA ASN A 535 11.39 8.52 19.16
C ASN A 535 12.02 9.42 18.09
N GLY A 536 11.26 9.77 17.03
CA GLY A 536 11.75 10.57 15.92
C GLY A 536 12.59 9.79 14.91
N VAL A 537 12.53 8.45 14.90
CA VAL A 537 13.22 7.64 13.89
C VAL A 537 12.34 7.52 12.65
N VAL A 538 12.89 7.92 11.51
CA VAL A 538 12.23 7.80 10.19
C VAL A 538 12.48 6.42 9.62
N TRP A 539 11.40 5.71 9.31
CA TRP A 539 11.38 4.42 8.64
C TRP A 539 10.93 4.61 7.20
N VAL A 540 11.65 4.04 6.24
CA VAL A 540 11.39 4.26 4.81
C VAL A 540 11.54 2.98 4.00
N SER A 541 10.62 2.75 3.06
CA SER A 541 10.75 1.72 2.05
C SER A 541 11.68 2.19 0.94
N LEU A 542 12.75 1.44 0.64
CA LEU A 542 13.72 1.76 -0.39
C LEU A 542 13.60 0.84 -1.61
N ALA A 543 13.73 1.42 -2.81
CA ALA A 543 13.73 0.65 -4.06
C ALA A 543 14.98 -0.26 -4.17
N SER A 544 16.04 0.04 -3.44
CA SER A 544 17.21 -0.82 -3.37
C SER A 544 16.91 -2.20 -2.76
N GLY A 545 15.92 -2.29 -1.87
CA GLY A 545 15.66 -3.47 -1.04
C GLY A 545 16.53 -3.55 0.22
N HIS A 546 17.04 -2.40 0.68
CA HIS A 546 17.81 -2.25 1.93
C HIS A 546 16.94 -1.67 3.03
#